data_AF-A0A388L091-F1
#
_entry.id   AF-A0A388L091-F1
#
_cell.length_a   1.000
_cell.length_b   1.000
_cell.length_c   1.000
_cell.angle_alpha   90.00
_cell.angle_beta   90.00
_cell.angle_gamma   90.00
#
_symmetry.space_group_name_H-M   'P 1'
#
loop_
_entity.id
_entity.type
_entity.pdbx_description
1 polymer ?
#
loop_
_entity_poly.entity_id
_entity_poly.type
_entity_poly.pdbx_seq_one_letter_code
_entity_poly.pdbx_strand_id
1 'polypeptide(L)'
;MVSRGMCLNCNMAGHFARDCPYRQPSFSQQPNGFRSPSFLPLPPPSIHSTPGSSQAPLLALPPPSPPSVSQSSNGNSNQAIVPTHPLWKLNQDKLDRVYEFMASELEARQEAIREKEKLLKEEEERTKVKEAEEKALRKLKERQDFQERISNTVGSKINDACELFLGKSDTALAAGERRGSREQARTRTDNDAEERLQKQIEQLRMDNEAIRKHMEELARAIKLSTAGAKRPSGGVCIASPPEAPPRGRPRVMGVGTPTSQDFQKLLKAYNQVKEGKRTADLEVQALKERFERAIDKLVRQEQTPHSNFSRRMNDATDDDELEQQDRQDEALDNLILRPSPPKRTSGRLAMKAAMAERADFLKETRKHLKRLKKQGLQLLCNREGITFVTCDQAINDIAEHWASLAFGPL
;
A
#
# COMPACT_ATOMS: atom_id res chain seq x y z
N MET A 1 -4.44 -46.64 -30.72
CA MET A 1 -3.97 -47.29 -29.47
C MET A 1 -2.59 -46.73 -29.16
N VAL A 2 -2.47 -45.88 -28.14
CA VAL A 2 -1.21 -45.19 -27.82
C VAL A 2 -0.39 -46.11 -26.92
N SER A 3 0.76 -46.59 -27.41
CA SER A 3 1.70 -47.46 -26.70
C SER A 3 2.15 -46.82 -25.39
N ARG A 4 1.49 -47.16 -24.28
CA ARG A 4 1.84 -46.70 -22.95
C ARG A 4 3.13 -47.40 -22.49
N GLY A 5 4.19 -46.61 -22.36
CA GLY A 5 5.21 -46.82 -21.32
C GLY A 5 6.23 -47.93 -21.57
N MET A 6 6.88 -47.95 -22.72
CA MET A 6 8.14 -48.68 -22.89
C MET A 6 9.29 -47.80 -22.36
N CYS A 7 10.15 -48.38 -21.54
CA CYS A 7 11.34 -47.71 -21.02
C CYS A 7 12.29 -47.37 -22.17
N LEU A 8 12.64 -46.09 -22.35
CA LEU A 8 13.52 -45.65 -23.45
C LEU A 8 14.92 -46.28 -23.44
N ASN A 9 15.37 -46.82 -22.30
CA ASN A 9 16.73 -47.35 -22.15
C ASN A 9 16.84 -48.85 -22.48
N CYS A 10 15.81 -49.64 -22.15
CA CYS A 10 15.81 -51.11 -22.37
C CYS A 10 14.63 -51.61 -23.20
N ASN A 11 13.72 -50.71 -23.59
CA ASN A 11 12.51 -50.98 -24.35
C ASN A 11 11.54 -52.00 -23.70
N MET A 12 11.67 -52.27 -22.40
CA MET A 12 10.70 -53.09 -21.67
C MET A 12 9.57 -52.22 -21.11
N ALA A 13 8.34 -52.76 -21.08
CA ALA A 13 7.20 -52.10 -20.47
C ALA A 13 7.26 -52.16 -18.93
N GLY A 14 6.53 -51.27 -18.25
CA GLY A 14 6.30 -51.36 -16.80
C GLY A 14 7.21 -50.50 -15.92
N HIS A 15 8.12 -49.72 -16.50
CA HIS A 15 8.95 -48.76 -15.74
C HIS A 15 9.38 -47.57 -16.59
N PHE A 16 9.75 -46.46 -15.95
CA PHE A 16 10.32 -45.29 -16.63
C PHE A 16 11.85 -45.42 -16.76
N ALA A 17 12.46 -44.68 -17.69
CA ALA A 17 13.91 -44.74 -17.96
C ALA A 17 14.80 -44.48 -16.72
N ARG A 18 14.28 -43.72 -15.74
CA ARG A 18 14.95 -43.45 -14.45
C ARG A 18 15.01 -44.66 -13.51
N ASP A 19 14.09 -45.60 -13.67
CA ASP A 19 13.94 -46.80 -12.83
C ASP A 19 14.41 -48.07 -13.57
N CYS A 20 15.16 -47.92 -14.67
CA CYS A 20 15.62 -49.05 -15.47
C CYS A 20 16.71 -49.84 -14.72
N PRO A 21 16.51 -51.15 -14.45
CA PRO A 21 17.50 -51.96 -13.74
C PRO A 21 18.82 -52.14 -14.53
N TYR A 22 18.76 -51.97 -15.85
CA TYR A 22 19.93 -52.01 -16.73
C TYR A 22 20.55 -50.63 -16.95
N ARG A 23 20.20 -49.62 -16.14
CA ARG A 23 20.83 -48.30 -16.21
C ARG A 23 22.30 -48.46 -15.82
N GLN A 24 23.16 -48.56 -16.84
CA GLN A 24 24.61 -48.45 -16.70
C GLN A 24 24.89 -47.24 -15.80
N PRO A 25 25.67 -47.40 -14.71
CA PRO A 25 26.07 -46.30 -13.83
C PRO A 25 27.04 -45.41 -14.63
N SER A 26 26.50 -44.60 -15.53
CA SER A 26 27.23 -43.53 -16.16
C SER A 26 27.59 -42.55 -15.06
N PHE A 27 28.89 -42.57 -14.74
CA PHE A 27 29.66 -41.64 -13.93
C PHE A 27 28.82 -40.60 -13.19
N SER A 28 28.78 -40.76 -11.88
CA SER A 28 28.30 -39.79 -10.89
C SER A 28 28.41 -38.35 -11.41
N GLN A 29 27.27 -37.82 -11.87
CA GLN A 29 27.13 -36.37 -12.01
C GLN A 29 27.29 -35.78 -10.63
N GLN A 30 28.43 -35.12 -10.44
CA GLN A 30 28.69 -34.20 -9.34
C GLN A 30 27.48 -33.29 -9.13
N PRO A 31 27.10 -32.98 -7.88
CA PRO A 31 26.01 -32.06 -7.58
C PRO A 31 26.50 -30.62 -7.76
N ASN A 32 26.80 -30.22 -9.00
CA ASN A 32 27.00 -28.82 -9.31
C ASN A 32 25.65 -28.21 -9.68
N GLY A 33 25.15 -27.40 -8.75
CA GLY A 33 24.05 -26.49 -8.97
C GLY A 33 24.31 -25.53 -10.13
N PHE A 34 23.22 -24.93 -10.58
CA PHE A 34 23.13 -23.93 -11.66
C PHE A 34 23.40 -24.44 -13.07
N ARG A 35 22.32 -24.87 -13.75
CA ARG A 35 22.18 -24.70 -15.19
C ARG A 35 21.00 -23.78 -15.50
N SER A 36 21.33 -22.63 -16.08
CA SER A 36 20.45 -21.83 -16.94
C SER A 36 19.94 -22.66 -18.12
N PRO A 37 18.76 -22.36 -18.68
CA PRO A 37 18.21 -23.11 -19.80
C PRO A 37 18.89 -22.69 -21.11
N SER A 38 19.69 -23.60 -21.69
CA SER A 38 20.05 -23.54 -23.10
C SER A 38 18.88 -24.11 -23.92
N PHE A 39 18.26 -23.27 -24.75
CA PHE A 39 17.30 -23.70 -25.75
C PHE A 39 18.02 -24.42 -26.89
N LEU A 40 17.43 -25.56 -27.30
CA LEU A 40 17.80 -26.35 -28.47
C LEU A 40 17.40 -25.64 -29.79
N PRO A 41 18.09 -25.96 -30.91
CA PRO A 41 17.82 -25.38 -32.22
C PRO A 41 16.62 -26.06 -32.90
N LEU A 42 15.75 -25.26 -33.52
CA LEU A 42 14.63 -25.73 -34.36
C LEU A 42 15.12 -26.20 -35.75
N PRO A 43 14.39 -27.12 -36.41
CA PRO A 43 14.66 -27.59 -37.76
C PRO A 43 14.19 -26.61 -38.85
N PRO A 44 14.72 -26.71 -40.09
CA PRO A 44 14.38 -25.79 -41.18
C PRO A 44 13.07 -26.18 -41.89
N PRO A 45 12.23 -25.21 -42.31
CA PRO A 45 11.17 -25.48 -43.27
C PRO A 45 11.66 -25.32 -44.71
N SER A 46 11.12 -26.17 -45.57
CA SER A 46 11.38 -26.26 -47.00
C SER A 46 10.70 -25.13 -47.79
N ILE A 47 11.51 -24.53 -48.67
CA ILE A 47 11.25 -24.17 -50.07
C ILE A 47 9.77 -24.11 -50.53
N HIS A 48 9.27 -22.90 -50.79
CA HIS A 48 8.36 -22.66 -51.92
C HIS A 48 8.65 -21.29 -52.55
N SER A 49 8.74 -21.33 -53.87
CA SER A 49 9.20 -20.32 -54.82
C SER A 49 8.14 -19.26 -55.12
N THR A 50 8.54 -18.01 -55.37
CA THR A 50 8.12 -17.17 -56.53
C THR A 50 8.85 -15.81 -56.54
N PRO A 51 9.02 -15.17 -57.72
CA PRO A 51 10.06 -14.17 -57.96
C PRO A 51 9.54 -12.74 -57.75
N GLY A 52 10.26 -11.96 -56.96
CA GLY A 52 10.03 -10.54 -56.76
C GLY A 52 11.33 -9.77 -56.93
N SER A 53 11.49 -9.19 -58.11
CA SER A 53 12.57 -8.29 -58.51
C SER A 53 12.86 -7.21 -57.45
N SER A 54 14.08 -7.18 -56.92
CA SER A 54 14.71 -5.95 -56.41
C SER A 54 16.22 -6.14 -56.32
N GLN A 55 16.92 -5.43 -57.20
CA GLN A 55 18.36 -5.31 -57.24
C GLN A 55 18.87 -4.72 -55.91
N ALA A 56 19.61 -5.50 -55.15
CA ALA A 56 20.43 -4.99 -54.05
C ALA A 56 21.80 -4.55 -54.61
N PRO A 57 22.31 -3.35 -54.30
CA PRO A 57 23.61 -2.91 -54.77
C PRO A 57 24.73 -3.65 -54.02
N LEU A 58 25.70 -4.16 -54.78
CA LEU A 58 26.94 -4.72 -54.26
C LEU A 58 27.69 -3.65 -53.44
N LEU A 59 27.79 -3.85 -52.13
CA LEU A 59 28.63 -3.08 -51.23
C LEU A 59 30.11 -3.40 -51.53
N ALA A 60 30.72 -2.56 -52.36
CA ALA A 60 32.16 -2.55 -52.58
C ALA A 60 32.89 -2.11 -51.30
N LEU A 61 33.79 -2.97 -50.81
CA LEU A 61 34.69 -2.67 -49.70
C LEU A 61 35.74 -1.62 -50.14
N PRO A 62 36.09 -0.64 -49.30
CA PRO A 62 37.14 0.32 -49.60
C PRO A 62 38.54 -0.34 -49.62
N PRO A 63 39.45 0.10 -50.51
CA PRO A 63 40.79 -0.45 -50.62
C PRO A 63 41.66 -0.14 -49.38
N PRO A 64 42.65 -1.00 -49.05
CA PRO A 64 43.56 -0.79 -47.94
C PRO A 64 44.47 0.42 -48.17
N SER A 65 44.62 1.26 -47.14
CA SER A 65 45.51 2.42 -47.13
C SER A 65 46.99 2.01 -47.22
N PRO A 66 47.85 2.77 -47.93
CA PRO A 66 49.27 2.47 -48.04
C PRO A 66 50.02 2.71 -46.71
N PRO A 67 51.12 1.99 -46.46
CA PRO A 67 51.92 2.15 -45.25
C PRO A 67 52.67 3.48 -45.28
N SER A 68 52.38 4.37 -44.32
CA SER A 68 53.19 5.56 -44.07
C SER A 68 54.53 5.16 -43.46
N VAL A 69 55.57 5.32 -44.27
CA VAL A 69 56.96 5.32 -43.83
C VAL A 69 57.22 6.65 -43.10
N SER A 70 57.56 6.58 -41.82
CA SER A 70 58.12 7.71 -41.07
C SER A 70 59.49 7.27 -40.55
N GLN A 71 60.52 7.80 -41.19
CA GLN A 71 61.92 7.69 -40.80
C GLN A 71 62.23 8.63 -39.63
N SER A 72 63.00 8.10 -38.67
CA SER A 72 64.09 8.73 -37.89
C SER A 72 63.78 10.02 -37.09
N SER A 73 64.29 10.25 -35.88
CA SER A 73 65.60 9.85 -35.34
C SER A 73 65.70 10.20 -33.84
N ASN A 74 66.53 9.41 -33.15
CA ASN A 74 67.39 9.74 -32.01
C ASN A 74 66.79 10.05 -30.62
N GLY A 75 67.18 9.19 -29.68
CA GLY A 75 67.66 9.67 -28.38
C GLY A 75 67.24 8.84 -27.18
N ASN A 76 68.22 8.14 -26.59
CA ASN A 76 68.23 7.55 -25.25
C ASN A 76 67.54 6.21 -25.02
N SER A 77 68.38 5.18 -25.13
CA SER A 77 68.27 3.83 -24.62
C SER A 77 68.04 3.79 -23.10
N ASN A 78 66.80 3.59 -22.70
CA ASN A 78 66.43 2.69 -21.60
C ASN A 78 65.20 1.93 -22.10
N GLN A 79 65.44 0.87 -22.90
CA GLN A 79 64.37 0.03 -23.43
C GLN A 79 63.77 -0.78 -22.28
N ALA A 80 62.83 -0.16 -21.55
CA ALA A 80 61.87 -0.89 -20.75
C ALA A 80 61.07 -1.76 -21.73
N ILE A 81 61.31 -3.07 -21.67
CA ILE A 81 60.54 -4.10 -22.37
C ILE A 81 59.10 -3.92 -21.89
N VAL A 82 58.28 -3.19 -22.64
CA VAL A 82 56.84 -3.06 -22.36
C VAL A 82 56.24 -4.42 -22.74
N PRO A 83 55.72 -5.20 -21.76
CA PRO A 83 55.11 -6.48 -22.08
C PRO A 83 53.90 -6.22 -22.97
N THR A 84 53.97 -6.71 -24.21
CA THR A 84 52.84 -6.68 -25.14
C THR A 84 51.76 -7.58 -24.57
N HIS A 85 50.81 -6.97 -23.86
CA HIS A 85 49.68 -7.71 -23.30
C HIS A 85 48.86 -8.30 -24.46
N PRO A 86 48.57 -9.62 -24.45
CA PRO A 86 47.85 -10.24 -25.55
C PRO A 86 46.48 -9.59 -25.74
N LEU A 87 46.17 -9.18 -26.96
CA LEU A 87 44.92 -8.48 -27.31
C LEU A 87 43.66 -9.23 -26.86
N TRP A 88 43.71 -10.58 -26.82
CA TRP A 88 42.63 -11.43 -26.35
C TRP A 88 42.31 -11.22 -24.86
N LYS A 89 43.33 -10.95 -24.04
CA LYS A 89 43.20 -10.78 -22.59
C LYS A 89 42.42 -9.50 -22.25
N LEU A 90 42.64 -8.43 -23.02
CA LEU A 90 41.90 -7.17 -22.86
C LEU A 90 40.41 -7.31 -23.24
N ASN A 91 40.10 -8.12 -24.25
CA ASN A 91 38.70 -8.39 -24.62
C ASN A 91 38.00 -9.29 -23.60
N GLN A 92 38.74 -10.25 -23.04
CA GLN A 92 38.25 -11.09 -21.95
C GLN A 92 37.95 -10.25 -20.70
N ASP A 93 38.87 -9.37 -20.29
CA ASP A 93 38.64 -8.46 -19.16
C ASP A 93 37.41 -7.56 -19.35
N LYS A 94 37.11 -7.15 -20.59
CA LYS A 94 35.88 -6.38 -20.90
C LYS A 94 34.63 -7.23 -20.75
N LEU A 95 34.65 -8.48 -21.21
CA LEU A 95 33.53 -9.40 -21.04
C LEU A 95 33.30 -9.73 -19.56
N ASP A 96 34.37 -10.00 -18.82
CA ASP A 96 34.30 -10.30 -17.39
C ASP A 96 33.68 -9.13 -16.62
N ARG A 97 34.04 -7.88 -16.93
CA ARG A 97 33.41 -6.69 -16.34
C ARG A 97 31.92 -6.56 -16.65
N VAL A 98 31.51 -6.93 -17.87
CA VAL A 98 30.08 -6.90 -18.25
C VAL A 98 29.31 -7.99 -17.51
N TYR A 99 29.89 -9.19 -17.35
CA TYR A 99 29.28 -10.26 -16.57
C TYR A 99 29.20 -9.91 -15.08
N GLU A 100 30.25 -9.34 -14.52
CA GLU A 100 30.28 -8.87 -13.13
C GLU A 100 29.23 -7.79 -12.90
N PHE A 101 29.13 -6.79 -13.80
CA PHE A 101 28.09 -5.76 -13.73
C PHE A 101 26.68 -6.37 -13.75
N MET A 102 26.43 -7.31 -14.67
CA MET A 102 25.13 -7.96 -14.79
C MET A 102 24.79 -8.81 -13.55
N ALA A 103 25.79 -9.51 -13.00
CA ALA A 103 25.64 -10.29 -11.77
C ALA A 103 25.32 -9.38 -10.57
N SER A 104 26.05 -8.28 -10.41
CA SER A 104 25.80 -7.29 -9.37
C SER A 104 24.42 -6.62 -9.51
N GLU A 105 23.97 -6.30 -10.73
CA GLU A 105 22.64 -5.73 -10.93
C GLU A 105 21.53 -6.74 -10.55
N LEU A 106 21.73 -8.03 -10.86
CA LEU A 106 20.80 -9.10 -10.51
C LEU A 106 20.75 -9.34 -8.99
N GLU A 107 21.91 -9.33 -8.34
CA GLU A 107 22.03 -9.44 -6.89
C GLU A 107 21.36 -8.26 -6.17
N ALA A 108 21.60 -7.02 -6.63
CA ALA A 108 20.97 -5.81 -6.08
C ALA A 108 19.44 -5.86 -6.21
N ARG A 109 18.91 -6.36 -7.33
CA ARG A 109 17.45 -6.57 -7.49
C ARG A 109 16.92 -7.63 -6.54
N GLN A 110 17.66 -8.71 -6.32
CA GLN A 110 17.25 -9.78 -5.41
C GLN A 110 17.33 -9.36 -3.94
N GLU A 111 18.31 -8.54 -3.57
CA GLU A 111 18.41 -7.91 -2.27
C GLU A 111 17.27 -6.92 -2.02
N ALA A 112 16.93 -6.07 -3.00
CA ALA A 112 15.78 -5.16 -2.89
C ALA A 112 14.44 -5.91 -2.71
N ILE A 113 14.30 -7.11 -3.30
CA ILE A 113 13.12 -7.97 -3.08
C ILE A 113 13.11 -8.52 -1.65
N ARG A 114 14.24 -9.03 -1.15
CA ARG A 114 14.37 -9.53 0.23
C ARG A 114 14.14 -8.44 1.27
N GLU A 115 14.63 -7.23 1.01
CA GLU A 115 14.44 -6.07 1.88
C GLU A 115 12.97 -5.64 1.91
N LYS A 116 12.28 -5.60 0.76
CA LYS A 116 10.83 -5.35 0.71
C LYS A 116 10.02 -6.39 1.45
N GLU A 117 10.38 -7.67 1.35
CA GLU A 117 9.72 -8.75 2.08
C GLU A 117 9.92 -8.60 3.59
N LYS A 118 11.14 -8.23 4.02
CA LYS A 118 11.44 -7.96 5.43
C LYS A 118 10.65 -6.77 5.98
N LEU A 119 10.57 -5.67 5.22
CA LEU A 119 9.80 -4.49 5.62
C LEU A 119 8.30 -4.78 5.72
N LEU A 120 7.75 -5.57 4.79
CA LEU A 120 6.34 -5.95 4.82
C LEU A 120 6.04 -6.83 6.04
N LYS A 121 6.96 -7.73 6.41
CA LYS A 121 6.84 -8.54 7.63
C LYS A 121 6.93 -7.71 8.91
N GLU A 122 7.85 -6.73 8.97
CA GLU A 122 7.98 -5.82 10.10
C GLU A 122 6.74 -4.92 10.26
N GLU A 123 6.17 -4.45 9.14
CA GLU A 123 4.92 -3.68 9.15
C GLU A 123 3.75 -4.53 9.67
N GLU A 124 3.62 -5.79 9.24
CA GLU A 124 2.61 -6.71 9.75
C GLU A 124 2.76 -6.95 11.27
N GLU A 125 3.97 -7.22 11.76
CA GLU A 125 4.22 -7.37 13.20
C GLU A 125 3.89 -6.08 13.97
N ARG A 126 4.23 -4.92 13.41
CA ARG A 126 3.89 -3.62 13.99
C ARG A 126 2.38 -3.40 14.08
N THR A 127 1.61 -3.84 13.08
CA THR A 127 0.14 -3.76 13.13
C THR A 127 -0.44 -4.67 14.22
N LYS A 128 0.10 -5.88 14.40
CA LYS A 128 -0.32 -6.80 15.47
C LYS A 128 -0.05 -6.26 16.87
N VAL A 129 1.10 -5.62 17.09
CA VAL A 129 1.42 -4.99 18.37
C VAL A 129 0.44 -3.86 18.69
N LYS A 130 0.11 -3.01 17.70
CA LYS A 130 -0.87 -1.94 17.87
C LYS A 130 -2.27 -2.46 18.19
N GLU A 131 -2.71 -3.52 17.52
CA GLU A 131 -4.00 -4.14 17.80
C GLU A 131 -4.06 -4.75 19.22
N ALA A 132 -2.97 -5.37 19.67
CA ALA A 132 -2.85 -5.90 21.02
C ALA A 132 -2.86 -4.78 22.08
N GLU A 133 -2.19 -3.66 21.81
CA GLU A 133 -2.18 -2.47 22.66
C GLU A 133 -3.56 -1.81 22.75
N GLU A 134 -4.25 -1.62 21.62
CA GLU A 134 -5.62 -1.08 21.59
C GLU A 134 -6.57 -1.98 22.38
N LYS A 135 -6.45 -3.30 22.23
CA LYS A 135 -7.25 -4.28 22.97
C LYS A 135 -6.99 -4.21 24.48
N ALA A 136 -5.76 -3.95 24.90
CA ALA A 136 -5.42 -3.73 26.30
C ALA A 136 -6.03 -2.42 26.83
N LEU A 137 -5.99 -1.35 26.02
CA LEU A 137 -6.58 -0.05 26.35
C LEU A 137 -8.11 -0.14 26.48
N ARG A 138 -8.79 -0.88 25.59
CA ARG A 138 -10.24 -1.13 25.71
C ARG A 138 -10.60 -1.83 27.02
N LYS A 139 -9.84 -2.86 27.41
CA LYS A 139 -10.07 -3.56 28.69
C LYS A 139 -9.82 -2.66 29.90
N LEU A 140 -8.84 -1.76 29.83
CA LEU A 140 -8.59 -0.80 30.91
C LEU A 140 -9.75 0.20 31.03
N LYS A 141 -10.23 0.70 29.89
CA LYS A 141 -11.39 1.60 29.84
C LYS A 141 -12.66 0.93 30.36
N GLU A 142 -12.95 -0.32 29.98
CA GLU A 142 -14.10 -1.07 30.49
C GLU A 142 -14.06 -1.22 32.03
N ARG A 143 -12.86 -1.41 32.61
CA ARG A 143 -12.68 -1.43 34.08
C ARG A 143 -12.93 -0.07 34.70
N GLN A 144 -12.46 1.00 34.06
CA GLN A 144 -12.68 2.37 34.51
C GLN A 144 -14.17 2.74 34.47
N ASP A 145 -14.86 2.45 33.36
CA ASP A 145 -16.30 2.69 33.19
C ASP A 145 -17.13 1.85 34.18
N PHE A 146 -16.65 0.66 34.55
CA PHE A 146 -17.27 -0.15 35.59
C PHE A 146 -17.09 0.48 36.98
N GLN A 147 -15.87 0.95 37.29
CA GLN A 147 -15.59 1.63 38.55
C GLN A 147 -16.39 2.93 38.68
N GLU A 148 -16.50 3.72 37.61
CA GLU A 148 -17.29 4.95 37.58
C GLU A 148 -18.78 4.66 37.78
N ARG A 149 -19.33 3.63 37.14
CA ARG A 149 -20.73 3.21 37.36
C ARG A 149 -21.01 2.81 38.81
N ILE A 150 -20.10 2.05 39.43
CA ILE A 150 -20.22 1.71 40.86
C ILE A 150 -20.10 2.98 41.71
N SER A 151 -19.11 3.83 41.45
CA SER A 151 -18.90 5.07 42.19
C SER A 151 -20.13 5.98 42.13
N ASN A 152 -20.75 6.13 40.96
CA ASN A 152 -21.97 6.92 40.78
C ASN A 152 -23.17 6.29 41.48
N THR A 153 -23.34 4.96 41.38
CA THR A 153 -24.46 4.26 42.04
C THR A 153 -24.37 4.35 43.56
N VAL A 154 -23.17 4.10 44.12
CA VAL A 154 -22.92 4.18 45.55
C VAL A 154 -22.99 5.63 46.03
N GLY A 155 -22.43 6.57 45.27
CA GLY A 155 -22.50 8.01 45.55
C GLY A 155 -23.93 8.53 45.61
N SER A 156 -24.78 8.16 44.64
CA SER A 156 -26.21 8.50 44.64
C SER A 156 -26.91 7.92 45.86
N LYS A 157 -26.77 6.61 46.12
CA LYS A 157 -27.44 5.96 47.25
C LYS A 157 -27.01 6.51 48.62
N ILE A 158 -25.73 6.88 48.77
CA ILE A 158 -25.24 7.55 49.98
C ILE A 158 -25.85 8.94 50.11
N ASN A 159 -25.91 9.71 49.01
CA ASN A 159 -26.53 11.03 49.02
C ASN A 159 -28.02 10.94 49.39
N ASP A 160 -28.76 10.02 48.78
CA ASP A 160 -30.18 9.78 49.04
C ASP A 160 -30.40 9.37 50.51
N ALA A 161 -29.56 8.48 51.06
CA ALA A 161 -29.62 8.10 52.46
C ALA A 161 -29.28 9.28 53.39
N CYS A 162 -28.27 10.10 53.06
CA CYS A 162 -27.94 11.30 53.81
C CYS A 162 -29.09 12.31 53.81
N GLU A 163 -29.80 12.49 52.69
CA GLU A 163 -30.98 13.36 52.63
C GLU A 163 -32.14 12.84 53.48
N LEU A 164 -32.38 11.52 53.47
CA LEU A 164 -33.36 10.87 54.34
C LEU A 164 -33.02 11.03 55.83
N PHE A 165 -31.75 10.86 56.22
CA PHE A 165 -31.31 11.01 57.62
C PHE A 165 -31.27 12.46 58.10
N LEU A 166 -30.95 13.42 57.22
CA LEU A 166 -30.88 14.83 57.57
C LEU A 166 -32.24 15.55 57.52
N GLY A 167 -33.33 14.84 57.24
CA GLY A 167 -34.70 15.33 57.43
C GLY A 167 -35.09 16.51 56.54
N LYS A 168 -34.48 16.64 55.35
CA LYS A 168 -34.85 17.69 54.37
C LYS A 168 -36.17 17.41 53.62
N SER A 169 -36.88 16.34 53.98
CA SER A 169 -38.10 15.90 53.28
C SER A 169 -39.34 16.76 53.53
N ASP A 170 -39.36 17.72 54.48
CA ASP A 170 -40.60 18.44 54.85
C ASP A 170 -40.51 19.98 54.84
N THR A 171 -39.69 20.58 53.98
CA THR A 171 -39.70 22.05 53.78
C THR A 171 -40.38 22.54 52.51
N ALA A 172 -41.07 21.67 51.76
CA ALA A 172 -41.73 22.04 50.51
C ALA A 172 -43.12 22.69 50.66
N LEU A 173 -43.71 22.75 51.87
CA LEU A 173 -45.05 23.33 52.07
C LEU A 173 -45.10 24.65 52.84
N ALA A 174 -43.98 25.22 53.29
CA ALA A 174 -44.02 26.44 54.09
C ALA A 174 -42.77 27.33 53.99
N ALA A 175 -42.51 27.95 52.84
CA ALA A 175 -41.82 29.25 52.79
C ALA A 175 -41.83 29.82 51.36
N GLY A 176 -42.88 30.59 51.06
CA GLY A 176 -42.73 31.68 50.13
C GLY A 176 -41.70 32.69 50.65
N GLU A 177 -40.99 33.28 49.70
CA GLU A 177 -40.27 34.56 49.78
C GLU A 177 -38.93 34.63 50.56
N ARG A 178 -37.93 35.17 49.82
CA ARG A 178 -36.69 35.82 50.28
C ARG A 178 -35.52 34.93 50.74
N ARG A 179 -34.86 34.27 49.78
CA ARG A 179 -33.39 34.13 49.83
C ARG A 179 -32.68 34.01 48.47
N GLY A 180 -33.18 34.68 47.44
CA GLY A 180 -32.47 34.83 46.17
C GLY A 180 -31.50 36.01 46.20
N SER A 181 -30.27 35.85 46.70
CA SER A 181 -29.25 36.90 46.55
C SER A 181 -27.79 36.43 46.62
N ARG A 182 -27.48 35.22 47.11
CA ARG A 182 -26.09 34.78 47.28
C ARG A 182 -25.53 33.86 46.17
N GLU A 183 -26.39 33.25 45.33
CA GLU A 183 -25.94 32.40 44.22
C GLU A 183 -25.65 33.17 42.91
N GLN A 184 -26.27 34.33 42.69
CA GLN A 184 -26.03 35.14 41.48
C GLN A 184 -24.59 35.67 41.36
N ALA A 185 -23.83 35.74 42.47
CA ALA A 185 -22.45 36.19 42.46
C ALA A 185 -21.45 35.16 41.91
N ARG A 186 -21.79 33.85 41.92
CA ARG A 186 -20.93 32.80 41.36
C ARG A 186 -21.10 32.62 39.86
N THR A 187 -22.31 32.79 39.34
CA THR A 187 -22.60 32.71 37.89
C THR A 187 -21.97 33.84 37.06
N ARG A 188 -21.67 35.00 37.67
CA ARG A 188 -21.03 36.11 36.92
C ARG A 188 -19.57 35.83 36.54
N THR A 189 -18.85 35.04 37.33
CA THR A 189 -17.42 34.76 37.07
C THR A 189 -17.22 33.68 36.01
N ASP A 190 -18.16 32.72 35.90
CA ASP A 190 -18.12 31.70 34.85
C ASP A 190 -18.42 32.29 33.46
N ASN A 191 -19.34 33.24 33.35
CA ASN A 191 -19.66 33.88 32.07
C ASN A 191 -18.45 34.62 31.45
N ASP A 192 -17.61 35.27 32.27
CA ASP A 192 -16.40 35.95 31.78
C ASP A 192 -15.32 34.95 31.31
N ALA A 193 -15.24 33.78 31.96
CA ALA A 193 -14.33 32.71 31.56
C ALA A 193 -14.80 32.05 30.26
N GLU A 194 -16.11 31.84 30.11
CA GLU A 194 -16.73 31.30 28.90
C GLU A 194 -16.56 32.27 27.72
N GLU A 195 -16.77 33.58 27.91
CA GLU A 195 -16.57 34.60 26.87
C GLU A 195 -15.10 34.64 26.40
N ARG A 196 -14.13 34.50 27.32
CA ARG A 196 -12.69 34.40 26.96
C ARG A 196 -12.39 33.14 26.17
N LEU A 197 -12.98 32.01 26.55
CA LEU A 197 -12.81 30.74 25.83
C LEU A 197 -13.41 30.84 24.42
N GLN A 198 -14.57 31.47 24.30
CA GLN A 198 -15.28 31.65 23.03
C GLN A 198 -14.52 32.58 22.08
N LYS A 199 -13.89 33.65 22.60
CA LYS A 199 -12.95 34.49 21.83
C LYS A 199 -11.71 33.71 21.37
N GLN A 200 -11.15 32.83 22.20
CA GLN A 200 -10.05 31.95 21.81
C GLN A 200 -10.45 30.96 20.72
N ILE A 201 -11.64 30.38 20.81
CA ILE A 201 -12.17 29.47 19.79
C ILE A 201 -12.35 30.20 18.45
N GLU A 202 -12.89 31.41 18.47
CA GLU A 202 -13.10 32.19 17.25
C GLU A 202 -11.77 32.63 16.62
N GLN A 203 -10.79 33.02 17.44
CA GLN A 203 -9.43 33.30 16.97
C GLN A 203 -8.80 32.07 16.30
N LEU A 204 -8.90 30.89 16.93
CA LEU A 204 -8.40 29.64 16.36
C LEU A 204 -9.11 29.25 15.06
N ARG A 205 -10.39 29.62 14.88
CA ARG A 205 -11.11 29.42 13.62
C ARG A 205 -10.56 30.31 12.52
N MET A 206 -10.31 31.59 12.81
CA MET A 206 -9.69 32.52 11.86
C MET A 206 -8.28 32.06 11.47
N ASP A 207 -7.46 31.64 12.43
CA ASP A 207 -6.10 31.15 12.17
C ASP A 207 -6.10 29.87 11.32
N ASN A 208 -7.01 28.93 11.61
CA ASN A 208 -7.17 27.72 10.80
C ASN A 208 -7.62 28.02 9.36
N GLU A 209 -8.49 29.02 9.17
CA GLU A 209 -8.87 29.46 7.83
C GLU A 209 -7.70 30.13 7.09
N ALA A 210 -6.91 30.95 7.77
CA ALA A 210 -5.72 31.57 7.19
C ALA A 210 -4.66 30.52 6.77
N ILE A 211 -4.37 29.54 7.63
CA ILE A 211 -3.43 28.45 7.33
C ILE A 211 -3.92 27.64 6.12
N ARG A 212 -5.23 27.37 6.04
CA ARG A 212 -5.83 26.63 4.91
C ARG A 212 -5.66 27.39 3.59
N LYS A 213 -5.94 28.70 3.59
CA LYS A 213 -5.72 29.58 2.42
C LYS A 213 -4.24 29.57 1.99
N HIS A 214 -3.32 29.66 2.94
CA HIS A 214 -1.88 29.60 2.66
C HIS A 214 -1.45 28.25 2.09
N MET A 215 -1.97 27.14 2.62
CA MET A 215 -1.71 25.80 2.09
C MET A 215 -2.23 25.62 0.65
N GLU A 216 -3.41 26.15 0.35
CA GLU A 216 -3.98 26.13 -1.01
C GLU A 216 -3.19 27.01 -1.98
N GLU A 217 -2.67 28.14 -1.52
CA GLU A 217 -1.80 29.02 -2.30
C GLU A 217 -0.45 28.36 -2.58
N LEU A 218 0.15 27.72 -1.59
CA LEU A 218 1.38 26.94 -1.75
C LEU A 218 1.18 25.75 -2.70
N ALA A 219 0.05 25.04 -2.60
CA ALA A 219 -0.31 23.98 -3.53
C ALA A 219 -0.51 24.50 -4.96
N ARG A 220 -1.08 25.70 -5.13
CA ARG A 220 -1.18 26.38 -6.43
C ARG A 220 0.21 26.76 -6.97
N ALA A 221 1.09 27.30 -6.14
CA ALA A 221 2.45 27.66 -6.53
C ALA A 221 3.26 26.43 -6.98
N ILE A 222 3.16 25.31 -6.25
CA ILE A 222 3.80 24.04 -6.64
C ILE A 222 3.26 23.54 -7.98
N LYS A 223 1.93 23.57 -8.19
CA LYS A 223 1.33 23.17 -9.47
C LYS A 223 1.82 24.03 -10.64
N LEU A 224 1.91 25.34 -10.45
CA LEU A 224 2.42 26.27 -11.47
C LEU A 224 3.91 26.05 -11.75
N SER A 225 4.72 25.84 -10.71
CA SER A 225 6.16 25.54 -10.84
C SER A 225 6.39 24.20 -11.56
N THR A 226 5.59 23.18 -11.25
CA THR A 226 5.70 21.85 -11.86
C THR A 226 5.22 21.84 -13.32
N ALA A 227 4.23 22.68 -13.66
CA ALA A 227 3.75 22.82 -15.04
C ALA A 227 4.77 23.56 -15.94
N GLY A 228 5.50 24.54 -15.38
CA GLY A 228 6.53 25.31 -16.12
C GLY A 228 7.87 24.61 -16.28
N ALA A 229 8.18 23.59 -15.45
CA ALA A 229 9.46 22.88 -15.50
C ALA A 229 9.51 21.74 -16.54
N LYS A 230 8.41 21.46 -17.25
CA LYS A 230 8.48 20.67 -18.48
C LYS A 230 9.16 21.53 -19.54
N ARG A 231 10.50 21.43 -19.63
CA ARG A 231 11.18 21.66 -20.91
C ARG A 231 10.33 20.97 -21.97
N PRO A 232 10.00 21.61 -23.10
CA PRO A 232 9.28 20.94 -24.15
C PRO A 232 10.10 19.71 -24.54
N SER A 233 9.67 18.56 -24.05
CA SER A 233 9.99 17.27 -24.64
C SER A 233 9.22 17.30 -25.96
N GLY A 234 9.78 18.07 -26.90
CA GLY A 234 9.37 18.04 -28.28
C GLY A 234 9.40 16.58 -28.67
N GLY A 235 8.23 16.07 -29.04
CA GLY A 235 8.08 14.69 -29.46
C GLY A 235 9.17 14.40 -30.48
N VAL A 236 10.09 13.51 -30.10
CA VAL A 236 10.92 12.79 -31.06
C VAL A 236 9.93 11.90 -31.80
N CYS A 237 9.29 12.49 -32.80
CA CYS A 237 8.58 11.74 -33.82
C CYS A 237 9.66 10.88 -34.46
N ILE A 238 9.56 9.57 -34.24
CA ILE A 238 10.29 8.57 -34.99
C ILE A 238 9.66 8.54 -36.39
N ALA A 239 9.82 9.63 -37.14
CA ALA A 239 9.70 9.61 -38.58
C ALA A 239 11.06 9.17 -39.11
N SER A 240 11.06 8.16 -39.97
CA SER A 240 12.23 7.56 -40.60
C SER A 240 13.26 8.63 -41.02
N PRO A 241 14.57 8.39 -40.81
CA PRO A 241 15.60 9.37 -41.16
C PRO A 241 15.51 9.73 -42.65
N PRO A 242 15.40 11.01 -43.02
CA PRO A 242 15.67 11.43 -44.39
C PRO A 242 17.12 11.10 -44.72
N GLU A 243 17.31 10.63 -45.94
CA GLU A 243 18.57 10.17 -46.52
C GLU A 243 19.73 11.12 -46.21
N ALA A 244 20.75 10.57 -45.54
CA ALA A 244 21.83 11.35 -44.96
C ALA A 244 22.73 11.97 -46.03
N PRO A 245 23.08 13.27 -45.92
CA PRO A 245 24.12 13.88 -46.74
C PRO A 245 25.46 13.15 -46.58
N PRO A 246 26.28 13.08 -47.64
CA PRO A 246 27.48 12.25 -47.67
C PRO A 246 28.52 12.69 -46.63
N ARG A 247 28.81 11.78 -45.68
CA ARG A 247 30.03 11.66 -44.87
C ARG A 247 30.72 12.98 -44.47
N GLY A 248 30.16 13.65 -43.46
CA GLY A 248 30.96 14.42 -42.51
C GLY A 248 31.54 13.48 -41.44
N ARG A 249 32.84 13.59 -41.15
CA ARG A 249 33.54 12.80 -40.12
C ARG A 249 32.74 12.77 -38.80
N PRO A 250 32.52 11.58 -38.19
CA PRO A 250 31.93 11.50 -36.86
C PRO A 250 32.90 12.16 -35.87
N ARG A 251 32.56 13.37 -35.42
CA ARG A 251 33.13 13.90 -34.19
C ARG A 251 32.60 13.01 -33.07
N VAL A 252 33.44 12.07 -32.63
CA VAL A 252 33.28 11.40 -31.34
C VAL A 252 33.06 12.51 -30.33
N MET A 253 31.82 12.67 -29.86
CA MET A 253 31.55 13.44 -28.65
C MET A 253 32.21 12.64 -27.54
N GLY A 254 33.47 12.95 -27.26
CA GLY A 254 34.19 12.41 -26.13
C GLY A 254 33.34 12.68 -24.91
N VAL A 255 32.95 11.61 -24.23
CA VAL A 255 32.47 11.69 -22.86
C VAL A 255 33.64 12.27 -22.08
N GLY A 256 33.68 13.59 -21.97
CA GLY A 256 34.70 14.30 -21.24
C GLY A 256 34.69 13.73 -19.83
N THR A 257 35.85 13.24 -19.37
CA THR A 257 36.03 12.86 -17.98
C THR A 257 35.51 14.02 -17.13
N PRO A 258 34.53 13.81 -16.23
CA PRO A 258 33.90 14.89 -15.49
C PRO A 258 34.97 15.75 -14.83
N THR A 259 34.90 17.06 -15.03
CA THR A 259 35.91 17.95 -14.46
C THR A 259 35.76 17.97 -12.93
N SER A 260 36.83 18.30 -12.20
CA SER A 260 36.78 18.44 -10.73
C SER A 260 35.63 19.35 -10.26
N GLN A 261 35.31 20.38 -11.07
CA GLN A 261 34.18 21.28 -10.81
C GLN A 261 32.81 20.56 -10.91
N ASP A 262 32.66 19.60 -11.83
CA ASP A 262 31.44 18.81 -11.97
C ASP A 262 31.23 17.87 -10.78
N PHE A 263 32.31 17.28 -10.27
CA PHE A 263 32.27 16.50 -9.03
C PHE A 263 31.84 17.35 -7.84
N GLN A 264 32.36 18.58 -7.73
CA GLN A 264 31.98 19.48 -6.63
C GLN A 264 30.51 19.90 -6.71
N LYS A 265 29.99 20.16 -7.92
CA LYS A 265 28.57 20.43 -8.16
C LYS A 265 27.70 19.22 -7.82
N LEU A 266 28.12 18.02 -8.20
CA LEU A 266 27.40 16.78 -7.89
C LEU A 266 27.36 16.52 -6.39
N LEU A 267 28.46 16.75 -5.67
CA LEU A 267 28.51 16.62 -4.21
C LEU A 267 27.55 17.61 -3.53
N LYS A 268 27.51 18.85 -4.02
CA LYS A 268 26.57 19.87 -3.53
C LYS A 268 25.11 19.48 -3.78
N ALA A 269 24.80 18.99 -4.99
CA ALA A 269 23.46 18.52 -5.34
C ALA A 269 23.03 17.31 -4.50
N TYR A 270 23.94 16.36 -4.28
CA TYR A 270 23.70 15.20 -3.42
C TYR A 270 23.40 15.61 -1.97
N ASN A 271 24.19 16.53 -1.40
CA ASN A 271 23.96 17.05 -0.06
C ASN A 271 22.62 17.79 0.05
N GLN A 272 22.25 18.56 -0.98
CA GLN A 272 20.96 19.24 -1.03
C GLN A 272 19.77 18.25 -1.06
N VAL A 273 19.88 17.16 -1.83
CA VAL A 273 18.86 16.09 -1.83
C VAL A 273 18.80 15.39 -0.48
N LYS A 274 19.95 15.12 0.15
CA LYS A 274 20.03 14.51 1.49
C LYS A 274 19.40 15.39 2.56
N GLU A 275 19.55 16.70 2.46
CA GLU A 275 18.94 17.67 3.37
C GLU A 275 17.43 17.82 3.13
N GLY A 276 17.01 17.91 1.85
CA GLY A 276 15.59 17.89 1.49
C GLY A 276 14.87 16.65 2.01
N LYS A 277 15.51 15.48 1.95
CA LYS A 277 14.99 14.24 2.55
C LYS A 277 14.78 14.37 4.07
N ARG A 278 15.76 14.91 4.79
CA ARG A 278 15.66 15.12 6.25
C ARG A 278 14.51 16.07 6.61
N THR A 279 14.33 17.14 5.85
CA THR A 279 13.21 18.07 6.06
C THR A 279 11.86 17.39 5.81
N ALA A 280 11.73 16.63 4.72
CA ALA A 280 10.51 15.88 4.41
C ALA A 280 10.19 14.83 5.49
N ASP A 281 11.20 14.14 6.03
CA ASP A 281 11.02 13.17 7.11
C ASP A 281 10.51 13.84 8.41
N LEU A 282 11.02 15.03 8.75
CA LEU A 282 10.53 15.84 9.87
C LEU A 282 9.09 16.32 9.65
N GLU A 283 8.72 16.70 8.43
CA GLU A 283 7.34 17.09 8.10
C GLU A 283 6.37 15.91 8.22
N VAL A 284 6.76 14.73 7.73
CA VAL A 284 5.97 13.50 7.89
C VAL A 284 5.80 13.15 9.36
N GLN A 285 6.84 13.32 10.18
CA GLN A 285 6.74 13.12 11.63
C GLN A 285 5.79 14.12 12.30
N ALA A 286 5.90 15.41 11.96
CA ALA A 286 4.99 16.44 12.47
C ALA A 286 3.52 16.20 12.04
N LEU A 287 3.29 15.66 10.85
CA LEU A 287 1.95 15.25 10.39
C LEU A 287 1.42 14.05 11.16
N LYS A 288 2.26 13.04 11.42
CA LYS A 288 1.90 11.89 12.27
C LYS A 288 1.48 12.33 13.67
N GLU A 289 2.26 13.20 14.31
CA GLU A 289 1.91 13.73 15.64
C GLU A 289 0.60 14.53 15.63
N ARG A 290 0.32 15.32 14.57
CA ARG A 290 -0.97 16.02 14.44
C ARG A 290 -2.13 15.07 14.26
N PHE A 291 -1.96 14.03 13.46
CA PHE A 291 -2.97 13.01 13.23
C PHE A 291 -3.27 12.23 14.52
N GLU A 292 -2.23 11.86 15.27
CA GLU A 292 -2.35 11.21 16.57
C GLU A 292 -3.07 12.10 17.58
N ARG A 293 -2.71 13.40 17.68
CA ARG A 293 -3.46 14.36 18.51
C ARG A 293 -4.92 14.55 18.06
N ALA A 294 -5.21 14.44 16.76
CA ALA A 294 -6.57 14.52 16.25
C ALA A 294 -7.37 13.26 16.60
N ILE A 295 -6.75 12.08 16.51
CA ILE A 295 -7.33 10.82 16.99
C ILE A 295 -7.60 10.92 18.49
N ASP A 296 -6.65 11.37 19.30
CA ASP A 296 -6.84 11.52 20.75
C ASP A 296 -8.01 12.46 21.08
N LYS A 297 -8.16 13.55 20.31
CA LYS A 297 -9.30 14.46 20.44
C LYS A 297 -10.61 13.80 20.03
N LEU A 298 -10.62 13.03 18.95
CA LEU A 298 -11.81 12.31 18.47
C LEU A 298 -12.22 11.23 19.46
N VAL A 299 -11.26 10.46 20.00
CA VAL A 299 -11.49 9.44 21.03
C VAL A 299 -12.01 10.06 22.32
N ARG A 300 -11.55 11.26 22.68
CA ARG A 300 -12.09 12.04 23.82
C ARG A 300 -13.47 12.64 23.52
N GLN A 301 -13.77 13.02 22.28
CA GLN A 301 -15.08 13.56 21.88
C GLN A 301 -16.14 12.47 21.67
N GLU A 302 -15.79 11.29 21.17
CA GLU A 302 -16.70 10.14 21.07
C GLU A 302 -17.04 9.52 22.44
N GLN A 303 -16.34 9.91 23.51
CA GLN A 303 -16.78 9.63 24.88
C GLN A 303 -17.95 10.50 25.36
N THR A 304 -18.37 11.53 24.63
CA THR A 304 -19.53 12.37 25.00
C THR A 304 -20.26 12.89 23.76
N PRO A 305 -21.24 12.12 23.21
CA PRO A 305 -22.64 12.54 23.36
C PRO A 305 -23.64 11.38 23.56
N HIS A 306 -23.20 10.15 23.84
CA HIS A 306 -24.12 9.05 24.17
C HIS A 306 -24.55 9.01 25.65
N SER A 307 -23.82 9.68 26.56
CA SER A 307 -24.21 9.78 27.97
C SER A 307 -25.44 10.68 28.20
N ASN A 308 -25.74 11.61 27.30
CA ASN A 308 -26.94 12.45 27.37
C ASN A 308 -28.20 11.75 26.82
N PHE A 309 -28.05 10.75 25.94
CA PHE A 309 -29.21 10.00 25.42
C PHE A 309 -29.70 8.94 26.42
N SER A 310 -28.79 8.22 27.10
CA SER A 310 -29.19 7.30 28.17
C SER A 310 -29.78 8.04 29.39
N ARG A 311 -29.33 9.27 29.68
CA ARG A 311 -29.92 10.08 30.75
C ARG A 311 -31.34 10.53 30.42
N ARG A 312 -31.61 10.92 29.16
CA ARG A 312 -32.98 11.27 28.69
C ARG A 312 -33.90 10.06 28.49
N MET A 313 -33.37 8.87 28.23
CA MET A 313 -34.18 7.64 28.13
C MET A 313 -34.59 7.10 29.51
N ASN A 314 -33.76 7.26 30.55
CA ASN A 314 -34.11 6.81 31.89
C ASN A 314 -35.03 7.80 32.64
N ASP A 315 -35.00 9.10 32.32
CA ASP A 315 -35.94 10.11 32.88
C ASP A 315 -37.38 9.99 32.34
N ALA A 316 -37.60 9.21 31.27
CA ALA A 316 -38.92 9.06 30.64
C ALA A 316 -39.63 7.74 31.00
N THR A 317 -39.10 6.96 31.96
CA THR A 317 -39.68 5.65 32.33
C THR A 317 -40.05 5.52 33.81
N ASP A 318 -39.99 6.60 34.58
CA ASP A 318 -40.20 6.56 36.05
C ASP A 318 -41.25 7.56 36.54
N ASP A 319 -42.24 7.90 35.70
CA ASP A 319 -43.47 8.59 36.14
C ASP A 319 -44.69 7.75 35.74
N ASP A 320 -45.44 7.38 36.79
CA ASP A 320 -46.82 6.88 36.87
C ASP A 320 -47.13 5.44 36.34
N GLU A 321 -47.89 4.58 37.04
CA GLU A 321 -48.83 4.82 38.15
C GLU A 321 -49.29 3.49 38.79
N LEU A 322 -49.47 3.51 40.12
CA LEU A 322 -50.43 2.68 40.83
C LEU A 322 -51.68 3.54 41.13
N GLU A 323 -52.83 3.04 40.67
CA GLU A 323 -54.17 3.15 41.26
C GLU A 323 -54.94 4.50 41.34
N GLN A 324 -56.13 4.43 40.72
CA GLN A 324 -57.37 5.24 40.89
C GLN A 324 -57.61 6.23 39.73
N GLN A 325 -58.67 6.12 38.93
CA GLN A 325 -60.03 6.42 39.41
C GLN A 325 -61.11 6.02 38.38
N ASP A 326 -62.19 5.50 38.95
CA ASP A 326 -63.51 5.21 38.39
C ASP A 326 -64.16 6.45 37.72
N ARG A 327 -65.00 6.22 36.70
CA ARG A 327 -65.84 7.18 35.92
C ARG A 327 -65.20 8.02 34.79
N GLN A 328 -65.43 7.63 33.54
CA GLN A 328 -66.53 8.15 32.72
C GLN A 328 -66.51 7.54 31.31
N ASP A 329 -67.70 7.12 30.89
CA ASP A 329 -68.09 6.67 29.56
C ASP A 329 -68.00 7.78 28.49
N GLU A 330 -67.93 7.34 27.23
CA GLU A 330 -68.34 8.04 26.00
C GLU A 330 -67.54 9.27 25.53
N ALA A 331 -66.48 9.01 24.77
CA ALA A 331 -66.18 9.76 23.54
C ALA A 331 -65.30 8.91 22.61
N LEU A 332 -65.96 8.14 21.76
CA LEU A 332 -65.38 7.47 20.60
C LEU A 332 -64.81 8.49 19.60
N ASP A 333 -63.85 8.00 18.83
CA ASP A 333 -63.26 8.60 17.63
C ASP A 333 -62.42 9.86 17.84
N ASN A 334 -61.09 9.69 17.82
CA ASN A 334 -60.23 10.40 16.86
C ASN A 334 -58.78 9.86 16.86
N LEU A 335 -58.46 9.17 15.76
CA LEU A 335 -57.14 9.02 15.11
C LEU A 335 -55.96 8.39 15.88
N ILE A 336 -55.92 7.06 15.78
CA ILE A 336 -54.78 6.24 15.34
C ILE A 336 -53.52 7.03 14.92
N LEU A 337 -52.58 7.25 15.84
CA LEU A 337 -51.15 7.41 15.53
C LEU A 337 -50.33 6.65 16.57
N ARG A 338 -50.41 5.33 16.49
CA ARG A 338 -49.49 4.42 17.17
C ARG A 338 -48.10 4.59 16.52
N PRO A 339 -47.05 5.02 17.24
CA PRO A 339 -45.71 5.04 16.69
C PRO A 339 -45.34 3.60 16.33
N SER A 340 -45.15 3.35 15.04
CA SER A 340 -44.69 2.03 14.58
C SER A 340 -43.31 1.73 15.17
N PRO A 341 -43.02 0.46 15.50
CA PRO A 341 -41.70 0.03 15.95
C PRO A 341 -40.61 0.55 15.00
N PRO A 342 -39.43 0.97 15.50
CA PRO A 342 -38.38 1.57 14.68
C PRO A 342 -38.03 0.63 13.53
N LYS A 343 -38.40 1.03 12.31
CA LYS A 343 -38.05 0.32 11.09
C LYS A 343 -36.53 0.23 11.01
N ARG A 344 -36.03 -1.00 10.99
CA ARG A 344 -34.66 -1.42 10.70
C ARG A 344 -34.10 -0.65 9.49
N THR A 345 -33.39 0.46 9.70
CA THR A 345 -32.72 1.21 8.62
C THR A 345 -31.31 0.67 8.31
N SER A 346 -30.83 -0.36 9.01
CA SER A 346 -29.45 -0.86 8.88
C SER A 346 -29.23 -1.89 7.75
N GLY A 347 -30.27 -2.37 7.05
CA GLY A 347 -30.10 -3.39 6.01
C GLY A 347 -29.33 -2.91 4.77
N ARG A 348 -29.52 -1.65 4.34
CA ARG A 348 -28.85 -1.13 3.13
C ARG A 348 -27.36 -0.83 3.35
N LEU A 349 -26.97 -0.42 4.55
CA LEU A 349 -25.57 -0.15 4.86
C LEU A 349 -24.79 -1.46 5.06
N ALA A 350 -25.38 -2.46 5.73
CA ALA A 350 -24.78 -3.77 5.89
C ALA A 350 -24.56 -4.48 4.54
N MET A 351 -25.54 -4.42 3.63
CA MET A 351 -25.42 -5.02 2.30
C MET A 351 -24.33 -4.36 1.44
N LYS A 352 -24.17 -3.03 1.55
CA LYS A 352 -23.10 -2.30 0.85
C LYS A 352 -21.71 -2.64 1.39
N ALA A 353 -21.58 -2.79 2.71
CA ALA A 353 -20.33 -3.23 3.34
C ALA A 353 -19.98 -4.67 2.92
N ALA A 354 -20.94 -5.59 2.97
CA ALA A 354 -20.75 -6.98 2.54
C ALA A 354 -20.32 -7.10 1.07
N MET A 355 -20.88 -6.27 0.17
CA MET A 355 -20.45 -6.23 -1.23
C MET A 355 -19.02 -5.71 -1.41
N ALA A 356 -18.61 -4.73 -0.61
CA ALA A 356 -17.23 -4.22 -0.64
C ALA A 356 -16.24 -5.29 -0.14
N GLU A 357 -16.54 -5.95 0.98
CA GLU A 357 -15.72 -7.04 1.52
C GLU A 357 -15.60 -8.21 0.54
N ARG A 358 -16.71 -8.62 -0.10
CA ARG A 358 -16.70 -9.65 -1.15
C ARG A 358 -15.82 -9.25 -2.34
N ALA A 359 -15.86 -7.99 -2.75
CA ALA A 359 -15.04 -7.51 -3.87
C ALA A 359 -13.54 -7.54 -3.54
N ASP A 360 -13.16 -7.21 -2.31
CA ASP A 360 -11.76 -7.26 -1.87
C ASP A 360 -11.27 -8.70 -1.67
N PHE A 361 -12.12 -9.58 -1.14
CA PHE A 361 -11.85 -11.02 -1.09
C PHE A 361 -11.58 -11.63 -2.47
N LEU A 362 -12.39 -11.28 -3.48
CA LEU A 362 -12.18 -11.72 -4.85
C LEU A 362 -10.84 -11.25 -5.43
N LYS A 363 -10.43 -10.00 -5.17
CA LYS A 363 -9.14 -9.48 -5.63
C LYS A 363 -7.96 -10.24 -5.03
N GLU A 364 -7.95 -10.45 -3.72
CA GLU A 364 -6.84 -11.12 -3.05
C GLU A 364 -6.79 -12.61 -3.41
N THR A 365 -7.95 -13.27 -3.53
CA THR A 365 -8.03 -14.67 -3.98
C THR A 365 -7.50 -14.83 -5.40
N ARG A 366 -7.91 -13.96 -6.34
CA ARG A 366 -7.38 -13.99 -7.72
C ARG A 366 -5.86 -13.77 -7.75
N LYS A 367 -5.34 -12.88 -6.91
CA LYS A 367 -3.89 -12.62 -6.78
C LYS A 367 -3.14 -13.85 -6.24
N HIS A 368 -3.71 -14.57 -5.28
CA HIS A 368 -3.15 -15.84 -4.79
C HIS A 368 -3.14 -16.90 -5.89
N LEU A 369 -4.27 -17.10 -6.58
CA LEU A 369 -4.41 -18.09 -7.63
C LEU A 369 -3.51 -17.80 -8.85
N LYS A 370 -3.26 -16.53 -9.18
CA LYS A 370 -2.30 -16.13 -10.24
C LYS A 370 -0.87 -16.58 -9.99
N ARG A 371 -0.48 -16.86 -8.74
CA ARG A 371 0.86 -17.38 -8.39
C ARG A 371 0.98 -18.89 -8.63
N LEU A 372 -0.14 -19.59 -8.78
CA LEU A 372 -0.14 -21.03 -9.02
C LEU A 372 0.18 -21.32 -10.49
N LYS A 373 0.99 -22.36 -10.71
CA LYS A 373 1.22 -22.91 -12.05
C LYS A 373 -0.05 -23.61 -12.56
N LYS A 374 -0.15 -23.77 -13.89
CA LYS A 374 -1.27 -24.47 -14.57
C LYS A 374 -1.68 -25.78 -13.90
N GLN A 375 -0.71 -26.63 -13.52
CA GLN A 375 -0.98 -27.91 -12.85
C GLN A 375 -1.67 -27.73 -11.48
N GLY A 376 -1.29 -26.71 -10.71
CA GLY A 376 -1.91 -26.43 -9.42
C GLY A 376 -3.35 -25.93 -9.56
N LEU A 377 -3.61 -25.06 -10.55
CA LEU A 377 -4.97 -24.62 -10.86
C LEU A 377 -5.86 -25.78 -11.31
N GLN A 378 -5.33 -26.69 -12.13
CA GLN A 378 -6.09 -27.86 -12.59
C GLN A 378 -6.45 -28.82 -11.44
N LEU A 379 -5.57 -29.00 -10.45
CA LEU A 379 -5.87 -29.77 -9.23
C LEU A 379 -6.98 -29.11 -8.40
N LEU A 380 -6.95 -27.78 -8.24
CA LEU A 380 -8.01 -27.06 -7.54
C LEU A 380 -9.34 -27.15 -8.29
N CYS A 381 -9.35 -26.96 -9.61
CA CYS A 381 -10.55 -27.14 -10.43
C CYS A 381 -11.15 -28.54 -10.25
N ASN A 382 -10.33 -29.59 -10.32
CA ASN A 382 -10.80 -30.97 -10.12
C ASN A 382 -11.35 -31.22 -8.71
N ARG A 383 -10.76 -30.58 -7.69
CA ARG A 383 -11.20 -30.71 -6.30
C ARG A 383 -12.54 -30.03 -6.05
N GLU A 384 -12.71 -28.81 -6.58
CA GLU A 384 -13.92 -28.01 -6.39
C GLU A 384 -15.03 -28.35 -7.41
N GLY A 385 -14.79 -29.29 -8.33
CA GLY A 385 -15.76 -29.65 -9.37
C GLY A 385 -15.96 -28.59 -10.45
N ILE A 386 -14.97 -27.71 -10.67
CA ILE A 386 -15.00 -26.63 -11.65
C ILE A 386 -14.32 -27.09 -12.94
N THR A 387 -14.93 -26.84 -14.10
CA THR A 387 -14.36 -27.23 -15.41
C THR A 387 -13.19 -26.33 -15.79
N PHE A 388 -12.02 -26.93 -16.07
CA PHE A 388 -10.83 -26.18 -16.48
C PHE A 388 -10.85 -25.86 -17.99
N VAL A 389 -11.04 -24.58 -18.37
CA VAL A 389 -10.99 -24.12 -19.77
C VAL A 389 -9.69 -23.37 -20.08
N THR A 390 -9.48 -22.23 -19.42
CA THR A 390 -8.24 -21.43 -19.48
C THR A 390 -7.78 -21.09 -18.07
N CYS A 391 -6.50 -20.70 -17.90
CA CYS A 391 -5.99 -20.33 -16.58
C CYS A 391 -6.77 -19.14 -15.99
N ASP A 392 -7.04 -18.10 -16.79
CA ASP A 392 -7.77 -16.92 -16.29
C ASP A 392 -9.23 -17.23 -15.96
N GLN A 393 -9.90 -18.08 -16.75
CA GLN A 393 -11.26 -18.52 -16.46
C GLN A 393 -11.30 -19.34 -15.17
N ALA A 394 -10.40 -20.32 -15.02
CA ALA A 394 -10.29 -21.13 -13.82
C ALA A 394 -10.03 -20.28 -12.56
N ILE A 395 -9.18 -19.26 -12.66
CA ILE A 395 -8.90 -18.33 -11.56
C ILE A 395 -10.17 -17.56 -11.15
N ASN A 396 -10.97 -17.09 -12.11
CA ASN A 396 -12.21 -16.39 -11.82
C ASN A 396 -13.26 -17.32 -11.21
N ASP A 397 -13.46 -18.51 -11.79
CA ASP A 397 -14.45 -19.48 -11.33
C ASP A 397 -14.16 -19.98 -9.91
N ILE A 398 -12.89 -20.31 -9.61
CA ILE A 398 -12.47 -20.72 -8.26
C ILE A 398 -12.68 -19.57 -7.26
N ALA A 399 -12.29 -18.34 -7.63
CA ALA A 399 -12.44 -17.19 -6.75
C ALA A 399 -13.93 -16.89 -6.45
N GLU A 400 -14.81 -17.00 -7.44
CA GLU A 400 -16.25 -16.83 -7.26
C GLU A 400 -16.88 -17.96 -6.46
N HIS A 401 -16.43 -19.21 -6.66
CA HIS A 401 -16.86 -20.35 -5.87
C HIS A 401 -16.52 -20.16 -4.38
N TRP A 402 -15.26 -19.83 -4.06
CA TRP A 402 -14.83 -19.58 -2.68
C TRP A 402 -15.53 -18.36 -2.07
N ALA A 403 -15.76 -17.29 -2.84
CA ALA A 403 -16.53 -16.14 -2.36
C ALA A 403 -17.98 -16.51 -2.04
N SER A 404 -18.60 -17.40 -2.82
CA SER A 404 -19.97 -17.86 -2.57
C SER A 404 -20.05 -18.76 -1.33
N LEU A 405 -19.01 -19.53 -1.03
CA LEU A 405 -18.91 -20.30 0.22
C LEU A 405 -18.72 -19.39 1.44
N ALA A 406 -17.92 -18.32 1.31
CA ALA A 406 -17.59 -17.43 2.42
C ALA A 406 -18.72 -16.42 2.74
N PHE A 407 -19.35 -15.85 1.72
CA PHE A 407 -20.34 -14.78 1.87
C PHE A 407 -21.78 -15.22 1.60
N GLY A 408 -21.98 -16.49 1.21
CA GLY A 408 -23.26 -17.00 0.73
C GLY A 408 -23.55 -16.63 -0.74
N PRO A 409 -24.58 -17.25 -1.34
CA PRO A 409 -25.08 -16.85 -2.65
C PRO A 409 -25.68 -15.44 -2.56
N LEU A 410 -25.41 -14.62 -3.58
CA LEU A 410 -26.04 -13.31 -3.75
C LEU A 410 -27.50 -13.42 -4.16
#